data_AF-A0A8J5JLS0-F1
#
_entry.id   AF-A0A8J5JLS0-F1
#
_cell.length_a   1.000
_cell.length_b   1.000
_cell.length_c   1.000
_cell.angle_alpha   90.00
_cell.angle_beta   90.00
_cell.angle_gamma   90.00
#
_symmetry.space_group_name_H-M   'P 1'
#
loop_
_entity.id
_entity.type
_entity.pdbx_description
1 polymer ?
#
loop_
_entity_poly.entity_id
_entity_poly.type
_entity_poly.pdbx_seq_one_letter_code
_entity_poly.pdbx_strand_id
1 'polypeptide(L)'
;MSNSHFNIADAVFLITSAWKEVTVRCLCAAWRPLWPECVLQRDFEGFEELEEEAVVHEIVALGNSMGLEVDDDDVEELVEEHSKELSTEELLELHKEENETLKRSLTSEESGEEEDKEESRIIPAKDLKDAFFCWSKLSKLAEDYHPDVGSVQKAISVFNDNVMNYFWKVQKSRGVFFTGRTVRLSVQTRLTGQ
;
A
#
# COMPACT_ATOMS: atom_id res chain seq x y z
N MET A 1 -34.91 -29.49 4.38
CA MET A 1 -33.54 -29.17 3.92
C MET A 1 -32.89 -28.39 5.05
N SER A 2 -31.95 -29.01 5.75
CA SER A 2 -31.28 -28.42 6.91
C SER A 2 -30.43 -27.23 6.47
N ASN A 3 -30.74 -26.03 6.96
CA ASN A 3 -29.92 -24.84 6.81
C ASN A 3 -28.62 -25.05 7.58
N SER A 4 -27.59 -25.54 6.90
CA SER A 4 -26.22 -25.51 7.43
C SER A 4 -25.79 -24.06 7.52
N HIS A 5 -25.75 -23.53 8.74
CA HIS A 5 -25.25 -22.19 9.01
C HIS A 5 -23.76 -22.13 8.66
N PHE A 6 -23.40 -21.23 7.76
CA PHE A 6 -22.01 -20.91 7.45
C PHE A 6 -21.32 -20.39 8.71
N ASN A 7 -20.32 -21.11 9.18
CA ASN A 7 -19.57 -20.78 10.38
C ASN A 7 -18.14 -20.37 10.03
N ILE A 8 -17.36 -19.95 11.04
CA ILE A 8 -16.00 -19.46 10.82
C ILE A 8 -15.06 -20.54 10.29
N ALA A 9 -15.27 -21.81 10.61
CA ALA A 9 -14.47 -22.91 10.08
C ALA A 9 -14.72 -23.09 8.57
N ASP A 10 -15.97 -22.93 8.12
CA ASP A 10 -16.31 -22.95 6.69
C ASP A 10 -15.63 -21.80 5.94
N ALA A 11 -15.57 -20.61 6.57
CA ALA A 11 -14.88 -19.45 6.00
C ALA A 11 -13.37 -19.68 5.88
N VAL A 12 -12.73 -20.18 6.93
CA VAL A 12 -11.29 -20.50 6.92
C VAL A 12 -11.01 -21.56 5.85
N PHE A 13 -11.80 -22.63 5.78
CA PHE A 13 -11.63 -23.67 4.79
C PHE A 13 -11.75 -23.15 3.36
N LEU A 14 -12.72 -22.28 3.07
CA LEU A 14 -12.88 -21.65 1.75
C LEU A 14 -11.70 -20.75 1.40
N ILE A 15 -11.18 -19.97 2.35
CA ILE A 15 -10.01 -19.12 2.13
C ILE A 15 -8.78 -20.00 1.85
N THR A 16 -8.52 -21.02 2.67
CA THR A 16 -7.40 -21.94 2.45
C THR A 16 -7.51 -22.66 1.10
N SER A 17 -8.73 -23.06 0.71
CA SER A 17 -8.97 -23.72 -0.59
C SER A 17 -8.74 -22.77 -1.76
N ALA A 18 -9.27 -21.55 -1.68
CA ALA A 18 -9.06 -20.53 -2.71
C ALA A 18 -7.59 -20.11 -2.82
N TRP A 19 -6.86 -20.03 -1.70
CA TRP A 19 -5.46 -19.66 -1.69
C TRP A 19 -4.58 -20.69 -2.43
N LYS A 20 -4.89 -21.98 -2.32
CA LYS A 20 -4.20 -23.05 -3.05
C LYS A 20 -4.31 -22.92 -4.58
N GLU A 21 -5.35 -22.25 -5.07
CA GLU A 21 -5.56 -22.02 -6.50
C GLU A 21 -4.85 -20.73 -6.99
N VAL A 22 -4.34 -19.90 -6.08
CA VAL A 22 -3.61 -18.67 -6.43
C VAL A 22 -2.20 -19.02 -6.87
N THR A 23 -1.93 -18.85 -8.16
CA THR A 23 -0.57 -19.02 -8.70
C THR A 23 0.32 -17.84 -8.35
N VAL A 24 1.64 -18.08 -8.29
CA VAL A 24 2.67 -17.02 -8.13
C VAL A 24 2.49 -15.93 -9.20
N ARG A 25 2.19 -16.33 -10.44
CA ARG A 25 1.88 -15.40 -11.54
C ARG A 25 0.70 -14.48 -11.21
N CYS A 26 -0.37 -15.00 -10.60
CA CYS A 26 -1.52 -14.21 -10.16
C CYS A 26 -1.11 -13.20 -9.08
N LEU A 27 -0.30 -13.63 -8.11
CA LEU A 27 0.23 -12.77 -7.06
C LEU A 27 1.11 -11.66 -7.66
N CYS A 28 2.11 -12.00 -8.46
CA CYS A 28 2.98 -11.03 -9.13
C CYS A 28 2.19 -10.02 -9.97
N ALA A 29 1.20 -10.47 -10.74
CA ALA A 29 0.36 -9.58 -11.54
C ALA A 29 -0.49 -8.62 -10.68
N ALA A 30 -1.00 -9.09 -9.53
CA ALA A 30 -1.78 -8.28 -8.61
C ALA A 30 -0.93 -7.22 -7.88
N TRP A 31 0.30 -7.59 -7.49
CA TRP A 31 1.20 -6.71 -6.75
C TRP A 31 1.98 -5.73 -7.63
N ARG A 32 2.20 -6.05 -8.92
CA ARG A 32 3.00 -5.23 -9.85
C ARG A 32 2.57 -3.76 -9.94
N PRO A 33 1.27 -3.40 -9.94
CA PRO A 33 0.84 -1.99 -9.96
C PRO A 33 0.98 -1.27 -8.62
N LEU A 34 1.03 -2.00 -7.51
CA LEU A 34 1.03 -1.45 -6.14
C LEU A 34 2.43 -1.36 -5.56
N TRP A 35 3.27 -2.37 -5.83
CA TRP A 35 4.64 -2.46 -5.33
C TRP A 35 5.54 -3.12 -6.38
N PRO A 36 5.97 -2.37 -7.41
CA PRO A 36 6.80 -2.89 -8.49
C PRO A 36 8.12 -3.49 -8.00
N GLU A 37 8.71 -2.96 -6.93
CA GLU A 37 9.99 -3.39 -6.39
C GLU A 37 9.92 -4.77 -5.71
N CYS A 38 8.77 -5.14 -5.15
CA CYS A 38 8.54 -6.46 -4.55
C CYS A 38 8.21 -7.56 -5.57
N VAL A 39 7.88 -7.18 -6.80
CA VAL A 39 7.63 -8.15 -7.87
C VAL A 39 8.88 -8.22 -8.74
N LEU A 40 9.66 -9.29 -8.56
CA LEU A 40 10.81 -9.56 -9.44
C LEU A 40 10.36 -9.47 -10.90
N GLN A 41 11.14 -8.77 -11.73
CA GLN A 41 10.80 -8.47 -13.12
C GLN A 41 10.72 -9.73 -14.02
N ARG A 42 11.01 -10.91 -13.46
CA ARG A 42 11.15 -12.18 -14.15
C ARG A 42 9.83 -12.96 -14.03
N ASP A 43 9.04 -12.90 -15.07
CA ASP A 43 7.92 -13.81 -15.35
C ASP A 43 8.48 -15.19 -15.79
N PHE A 44 9.25 -15.87 -14.95
CA PHE A 44 9.77 -17.21 -15.29
C PHE A 44 8.63 -18.23 -15.26
N GLU A 45 8.14 -18.60 -16.44
CA GLU A 45 7.35 -19.81 -16.68
C GLU A 45 8.29 -20.81 -17.37
N GLY A 46 8.56 -21.96 -16.75
CA GLY A 46 9.30 -23.06 -17.40
C GLY A 46 10.60 -23.53 -16.75
N PHE A 47 10.81 -23.33 -15.45
CA PHE A 47 11.71 -24.25 -14.74
C PHE A 47 11.01 -25.61 -14.67
N GLU A 48 11.64 -26.64 -15.21
CA GLU A 48 11.34 -28.00 -14.77
C GLU A 48 11.59 -28.04 -13.26
N GLU A 49 10.72 -28.76 -12.54
CA GLU A 49 10.88 -29.02 -11.12
C GLU A 49 12.19 -29.80 -10.96
N LEU A 50 13.30 -29.07 -10.77
CA LEU A 50 14.61 -29.65 -10.56
C LEU A 50 14.60 -30.30 -9.19
N GLU A 51 15.14 -31.52 -9.10
CA GLU A 51 15.35 -32.18 -7.81
C GLU A 51 16.16 -31.24 -6.90
N GLU A 52 15.68 -31.05 -5.66
CA GLU A 52 16.26 -30.10 -4.71
C GLU A 52 17.76 -30.38 -4.50
N GLU A 53 18.14 -31.66 -4.45
CA GLU A 53 19.53 -32.09 -4.34
C GLU A 53 20.41 -31.65 -5.53
N ALA A 54 19.84 -31.58 -6.74
CA ALA A 54 20.57 -31.12 -7.92
C ALA A 54 20.84 -29.61 -7.85
N VAL A 55 19.89 -28.84 -7.32
CA VAL A 55 20.02 -27.39 -7.16
C VAL A 55 21.04 -27.05 -6.08
N VAL A 56 21.01 -27.74 -4.94
CA VAL A 56 21.99 -27.56 -3.84
C VAL A 56 23.42 -27.80 -4.37
N HIS A 57 23.64 -28.91 -5.06
CA HIS A 57 24.96 -29.24 -5.60
C HIS A 57 25.45 -28.23 -6.66
N GLU A 58 24.55 -27.67 -7.49
CA GLU A 58 24.90 -26.60 -8.43
C GLU A 58 25.29 -25.30 -7.72
N ILE A 59 24.59 -24.94 -6.65
CA ILE A 59 24.89 -23.75 -5.82
C ILE A 59 26.27 -23.92 -5.15
N VAL A 60 26.53 -25.08 -4.57
CA VAL A 60 27.83 -25.42 -3.94
C VAL A 60 28.95 -25.37 -4.97
N ALA A 61 28.77 -25.95 -6.15
CA ALA A 61 29.76 -25.90 -7.23
C ALA A 61 30.02 -24.45 -7.69
N LEU A 62 28.97 -23.62 -7.78
CA LEU A 62 29.08 -22.21 -8.12
C LEU A 62 29.85 -21.43 -7.05
N GLY A 63 29.49 -21.59 -5.77
CA GLY A 63 30.17 -20.94 -4.64
C GLY A 63 31.65 -21.26 -4.61
N ASN A 64 32.00 -22.54 -4.74
CA ASN A 64 33.38 -23.01 -4.82
C ASN A 64 34.11 -22.44 -6.05
N SER A 65 33.45 -22.33 -7.21
CA SER A 65 34.03 -21.71 -8.41
C SER A 65 34.33 -20.21 -8.23
N MET A 66 33.58 -19.53 -7.36
CA MET A 66 33.78 -18.14 -6.97
C MET A 66 34.80 -17.97 -5.83
N GLY A 67 35.37 -19.08 -5.32
CA GLY A 67 36.32 -19.09 -4.22
C GLY A 67 35.69 -18.96 -2.84
N LEU A 68 34.38 -19.19 -2.72
CA LEU A 68 33.71 -19.36 -1.43
C LEU A 68 33.87 -20.83 -1.00
N GLU A 69 34.21 -21.07 0.25
CA GLU A 69 34.20 -22.41 0.84
C GLU A 69 32.77 -22.65 1.34
N VAL A 70 31.97 -23.34 0.53
CA VAL A 70 30.56 -23.64 0.78
C VAL A 70 30.37 -25.15 0.58
N ASP A 71 29.67 -25.79 1.50
CA ASP A 71 29.22 -27.18 1.40
C ASP A 71 27.69 -27.29 1.37
N ASP A 72 27.18 -28.52 1.22
CA ASP A 72 25.75 -28.79 1.10
C ASP A 72 25.00 -28.41 2.39
N ASP A 73 25.63 -28.59 3.57
CA ASP A 73 25.04 -28.28 4.87
C ASP A 73 24.87 -26.76 5.03
N ASP A 74 25.83 -25.96 4.54
CA ASP A 74 25.74 -24.49 4.53
C ASP A 74 24.53 -23.98 3.72
N VAL A 75 24.22 -24.64 2.59
CA VAL A 75 23.08 -24.26 1.74
C VAL A 75 21.77 -24.68 2.39
N GLU A 76 21.71 -25.88 2.98
CA GLU A 76 20.53 -26.38 3.68
C GLU A 76 20.19 -25.48 4.90
N GLU A 77 21.19 -25.13 5.72
CA GLU A 77 21.00 -24.24 6.88
C GLU A 77 20.41 -22.88 6.47
N LEU A 78 20.94 -22.30 5.38
CA LEU A 78 20.48 -21.01 4.88
C LEU A 78 19.03 -21.08 4.38
N VAL A 79 18.65 -22.15 3.69
CA VAL A 79 17.28 -22.36 3.20
C VAL A 79 16.34 -22.56 4.39
N GLU A 80 16.72 -23.38 5.37
CA GLU A 80 15.92 -23.63 6.57
C GLU A 80 15.68 -22.35 7.38
N GLU A 81 16.72 -21.54 7.63
CA GLU A 81 16.60 -20.27 8.38
C GLU A 81 15.59 -19.33 7.72
N HIS A 82 15.60 -19.25 6.38
CA HIS A 82 14.73 -18.38 5.62
C HIS A 82 13.34 -18.96 5.32
N SER A 83 13.16 -20.27 5.45
CA SER A 83 11.88 -20.95 5.29
C SER A 83 10.97 -20.79 6.50
N LYS A 84 11.53 -20.36 7.64
CA LYS A 84 10.79 -20.23 8.90
C LYS A 84 9.73 -19.15 8.78
N GLU A 85 8.48 -19.57 8.62
CA GLU A 85 7.34 -18.68 8.72
C GLU A 85 7.33 -17.99 10.09
N LEU A 86 7.04 -16.68 10.10
CA LEU A 86 6.89 -15.94 11.35
C LEU A 86 5.77 -16.56 12.19
N SER A 87 6.08 -16.82 13.46
CA SER A 87 5.08 -17.28 14.41
C SER A 87 4.01 -16.20 14.65
N THR A 88 2.85 -16.63 15.14
CA THR A 88 1.76 -15.71 15.51
C THR A 88 2.20 -14.66 16.54
N GLU A 89 3.09 -15.05 17.44
CA GLU A 89 3.68 -14.20 18.47
C GLU A 89 4.61 -13.15 17.87
N GLU A 90 5.50 -13.55 16.96
CA GLU A 90 6.42 -12.63 16.25
C GLU A 90 5.64 -11.63 15.37
N LEU A 91 4.58 -12.08 14.69
CA LEU A 91 3.70 -11.20 13.91
C LEU A 91 2.99 -10.16 14.78
N LEU A 92 2.51 -10.57 15.97
CA LEU A 92 1.88 -9.64 16.92
C LEU A 92 2.88 -8.64 17.49
N GLU A 93 4.12 -9.07 17.74
CA GLU A 93 5.19 -8.21 18.21
C GLU A 93 5.56 -7.15 17.16
N LEU A 94 5.72 -7.55 15.89
CA LEU A 94 5.93 -6.61 14.78
C LEU A 94 4.77 -5.61 14.63
N HIS A 95 3.53 -6.08 14.72
CA HIS A 95 2.37 -5.19 14.64
C HIS A 95 2.32 -4.19 15.81
N LYS A 96 2.75 -4.62 17.00
CA LYS A 96 2.86 -3.74 18.17
C LYS A 96 3.97 -2.71 17.99
N GLU A 97 5.12 -3.11 17.46
CA GLU A 97 6.24 -2.21 17.17
C GLU A 97 5.85 -1.17 16.10
N GLU A 98 5.18 -1.58 15.03
CA GLU A 98 4.66 -0.68 14.00
C GLU A 98 3.66 0.33 14.57
N ASN A 99 2.75 -0.11 15.44
CA ASN A 99 1.81 0.79 16.10
C ASN A 99 2.50 1.76 17.07
N GLU A 100 3.51 1.29 17.83
CA GLU A 100 4.26 2.14 18.76
C GLU A 100 5.19 3.12 18.05
N THR A 101 5.78 2.75 16.90
CA THR A 101 6.54 3.66 16.04
C THR A 101 5.64 4.71 15.41
N LEU A 102 4.47 4.31 14.90
CA LEU A 102 3.45 5.24 14.41
C LEU A 102 3.00 6.20 15.52
N LYS A 103 2.71 5.68 16.71
CA LYS A 103 2.31 6.49 17.86
C LYS A 103 3.41 7.44 18.33
N ARG A 104 4.68 7.01 18.31
CA ARG A 104 5.86 7.83 18.62
C ARG A 104 6.06 8.92 17.57
N SER A 105 5.88 8.63 16.28
CA SER A 105 5.92 9.67 15.22
C SER A 105 4.82 10.72 15.42
N LEU A 106 3.64 10.32 15.87
CA LEU A 106 2.51 11.23 16.15
C LEU A 106 2.68 12.05 17.44
N THR A 107 3.50 11.59 18.40
CA THR A 107 3.72 12.28 19.69
C THR A 107 5.02 13.07 19.73
N SER A 108 6.02 12.72 18.91
CA SER A 108 7.29 13.47 18.83
C SER A 108 7.14 14.84 18.13
N GLU A 109 6.04 15.08 17.41
CA GLU A 109 5.72 16.38 16.80
C GLU A 109 5.09 17.38 17.79
N GLU A 110 4.89 17.01 19.07
CA GLU A 110 4.26 17.87 20.10
C GLU A 110 5.26 18.59 21.04
N SER A 111 6.56 18.26 21.02
CA SER A 111 7.54 18.94 21.88
C SER A 111 8.88 19.21 21.18
N GLY A 112 9.10 20.46 20.75
CA GLY A 112 10.41 20.92 20.29
C GLY A 112 10.32 22.27 19.57
N GLU A 113 10.73 23.33 20.26
CA GLU A 113 10.89 24.68 19.73
C GLU A 113 12.02 24.76 18.68
N GLU A 114 11.80 25.62 17.70
CA GLU A 114 12.70 26.30 16.75
C GLU A 114 14.09 25.68 16.43
N GLU A 115 14.30 25.29 15.17
CA GLU A 115 15.32 25.91 14.28
C GLU A 115 15.25 25.32 12.86
N ASP A 116 15.57 26.17 11.89
CA ASP A 116 15.38 26.04 10.44
C ASP A 116 15.81 24.70 9.82
N LYS A 117 14.85 23.96 9.25
CA LYS A 117 15.02 23.24 7.98
C LYS A 117 13.75 23.31 7.16
N GLU A 118 13.93 23.71 5.91
CA GLU A 118 12.95 23.66 4.84
C GLU A 118 12.67 22.20 4.47
N GLU A 119 11.97 21.52 5.38
CA GLU A 119 11.49 20.16 5.25
C GLU A 119 9.97 20.26 5.26
N SER A 120 9.34 19.76 4.20
CA SER A 120 7.90 19.80 3.91
C SER A 120 7.06 19.87 5.19
N ARG A 121 6.51 21.05 5.53
CA ARG A 121 5.54 21.20 6.62
C ARG A 121 4.34 20.32 6.34
N ILE A 122 4.33 19.13 6.93
CA ILE A 122 3.25 18.17 6.82
C ILE A 122 2.05 18.79 7.54
N ILE A 123 1.05 19.27 6.80
CA ILE A 123 -0.13 19.96 7.37
C ILE A 123 -0.87 19.02 8.33
N PRO A 124 -1.10 19.32 9.61
CA PRO A 124 -1.81 18.41 10.52
C PRO A 124 -3.15 17.92 9.96
N ALA A 125 -3.54 16.67 10.22
CA ALA A 125 -4.77 16.10 9.66
C ALA A 125 -6.05 16.84 10.09
N LYS A 126 -6.02 17.45 11.28
CA LYS A 126 -7.08 18.33 11.78
C LYS A 126 -7.18 19.59 10.92
N ASP A 127 -6.08 20.29 10.74
CA ASP A 127 -6.02 21.53 9.96
C ASP A 127 -6.39 21.30 8.49
N LEU A 128 -6.03 20.13 7.95
CA LEU A 128 -6.42 19.71 6.61
C LEU A 128 -7.95 19.54 6.49
N LYS A 129 -8.59 18.86 7.45
CA LYS A 129 -10.06 18.71 7.50
C LYS A 129 -10.75 20.06 7.66
N ASP A 130 -10.22 20.93 8.51
CA ASP A 130 -10.75 22.27 8.75
C ASP A 130 -10.63 23.13 7.49
N ALA A 131 -9.54 23.03 6.74
CA ALA A 131 -9.36 23.70 5.45
C ALA A 131 -10.41 23.26 4.42
N PHE A 132 -10.66 21.95 4.27
CA PHE A 132 -11.71 21.44 3.38
C PHE A 132 -13.11 21.92 3.79
N PHE A 133 -13.40 21.91 5.08
CA PHE A 133 -14.69 22.36 5.61
C PHE A 133 -14.91 23.86 5.37
N CYS A 134 -13.92 24.69 5.71
CA CYS A 134 -13.97 26.14 5.50
C CYS A 134 -14.12 26.49 4.02
N TRP A 135 -13.37 25.82 3.14
CA TRP A 135 -13.48 26.03 1.70
C TRP A 135 -14.86 25.64 1.14
N SER A 136 -15.41 24.50 1.56
CA SER A 136 -16.76 24.06 1.15
C SER A 136 -17.85 25.04 1.60
N LYS A 137 -17.71 25.59 2.81
CA LYS A 137 -18.64 26.62 3.31
C LYS A 137 -18.50 27.93 2.53
N LEU A 138 -17.27 28.38 2.29
CA LEU A 138 -16.98 29.65 1.60
C LEU A 138 -17.43 29.61 0.14
N SER A 139 -17.14 28.53 -0.58
CA SER A 139 -17.53 28.36 -1.99
C SER A 139 -19.04 28.40 -2.16
N LYS A 140 -19.79 27.67 -1.34
CA LYS A 140 -21.27 27.74 -1.33
C LYS A 140 -21.79 29.14 -1.03
N LEU A 141 -21.23 29.80 -0.01
CA LEU A 141 -21.63 31.17 0.33
C LEU A 141 -21.37 32.14 -0.82
N ALA A 142 -20.24 31.99 -1.54
CA ALA A 142 -19.92 32.82 -2.69
C ALA A 142 -20.88 32.56 -3.87
N GLU A 143 -21.24 31.30 -4.13
CA GLU A 143 -22.21 30.94 -5.16
C GLU A 143 -23.63 31.46 -4.87
N ASP A 144 -24.04 31.43 -3.60
CA ASP A 144 -25.40 31.81 -3.19
C ASP A 144 -25.63 33.33 -3.19
N TYR A 145 -24.61 34.13 -2.90
CA TYR A 145 -24.77 35.57 -2.61
C TYR A 145 -24.01 36.52 -3.54
N HIS A 146 -23.08 36.05 -4.38
CA HIS A 146 -22.34 36.94 -5.27
C HIS A 146 -23.13 37.29 -6.54
N PRO A 147 -23.21 38.57 -6.94
CA PRO A 147 -24.01 38.99 -8.10
C PRO A 147 -23.44 38.51 -9.45
N ASP A 148 -22.13 38.23 -9.52
CA ASP A 148 -21.48 37.68 -10.71
C ASP A 148 -21.01 36.24 -10.46
N VAL A 149 -21.84 35.30 -10.89
CA VAL A 149 -21.60 33.85 -10.77
C VAL A 149 -20.40 33.40 -11.62
N GLY A 150 -20.15 34.05 -12.77
CA GLY A 150 -19.06 33.67 -13.67
C GLY A 150 -17.69 33.95 -13.06
N SER A 151 -17.55 35.10 -12.40
CA SER A 151 -16.32 35.42 -11.64
C SER A 151 -16.12 34.50 -10.45
N VAL A 152 -17.18 34.12 -9.73
CA VAL A 152 -17.10 33.17 -8.61
C VAL A 152 -16.67 31.80 -9.07
N GLN A 153 -17.28 31.25 -10.12
CA GLN A 153 -16.92 29.93 -10.65
C GLN A 153 -15.46 29.89 -11.10
N LYS A 154 -14.96 30.96 -11.74
CA LYS A 154 -13.56 31.07 -12.14
C LYS A 154 -12.64 31.10 -10.92
N ALA A 155 -12.97 31.86 -9.89
CA ALA A 155 -12.18 31.93 -8.66
C ALA A 155 -12.16 30.58 -7.91
N ILE A 156 -13.30 29.90 -7.84
CA ILE A 156 -13.42 28.56 -7.24
C ILE A 156 -12.54 27.55 -8.02
N SER A 157 -12.60 27.55 -9.35
CA SER A 157 -11.77 26.67 -10.18
C SER A 157 -10.28 26.90 -9.91
N VAL A 158 -9.83 28.16 -9.95
CA VAL A 158 -8.42 28.51 -9.75
C VAL A 158 -7.93 28.08 -8.37
N PHE A 159 -8.73 28.32 -7.32
CA PHE A 159 -8.37 27.90 -5.97
C PHE A 159 -8.38 26.38 -5.81
N ASN A 160 -9.33 25.69 -6.45
CA ASN A 160 -9.36 24.23 -6.46
C ASN A 160 -8.13 23.64 -7.13
N ASP A 161 -7.74 24.15 -8.30
CA ASP A 161 -6.63 23.63 -9.09
C ASP A 161 -5.27 23.86 -8.42
N ASN A 162 -5.10 25.02 -7.78
CA ASN A 162 -3.82 25.43 -7.18
C ASN A 162 -3.66 24.99 -5.71
N VAL A 163 -4.69 25.15 -4.89
CA VAL A 163 -4.60 24.97 -3.43
C VAL A 163 -5.26 23.67 -3.00
N MET A 164 -6.53 23.45 -3.35
CA MET A 164 -7.25 22.26 -2.89
C MET A 164 -6.70 20.99 -3.50
N ASN A 165 -6.19 21.03 -4.72
CA ASN A 165 -5.53 19.89 -5.37
C ASN A 165 -4.29 19.44 -4.60
N TYR A 166 -3.50 20.38 -4.07
CA TYR A 166 -2.37 20.06 -3.19
C TYR A 166 -2.85 19.37 -1.91
N PHE A 167 -3.87 19.90 -1.23
CA PHE A 167 -4.46 19.27 -0.04
C PHE A 167 -5.04 17.88 -0.33
N TRP A 168 -5.68 17.72 -1.49
CA TRP A 168 -6.18 16.42 -1.95
C TRP A 168 -5.05 15.41 -2.17
N LYS A 169 -3.92 15.83 -2.76
CA LYS A 169 -2.74 15.00 -2.93
C LYS A 169 -2.16 14.59 -1.57
N VAL A 170 -2.00 15.54 -0.64
CA VAL A 170 -1.52 15.27 0.73
C VAL A 170 -2.46 14.29 1.45
N GLN A 171 -3.79 14.48 1.35
CA GLN A 171 -4.77 13.57 1.96
C GLN A 171 -4.71 12.17 1.33
N LYS A 172 -4.57 12.07 0.00
CA LYS A 172 -4.44 10.79 -0.69
C LYS A 172 -3.13 10.09 -0.33
N SER A 173 -2.01 10.79 -0.27
CA SER A 173 -0.73 10.20 0.15
C SER A 173 -0.79 9.63 1.57
N ARG A 174 -1.57 10.24 2.46
CA ARG A 174 -1.85 9.69 3.80
C ARG A 174 -2.82 8.51 3.80
N GLY A 175 -3.79 8.51 2.90
CA GLY A 175 -4.76 7.42 2.73
C GLY A 175 -4.27 6.25 1.88
N VAL A 176 -3.20 6.39 1.09
CA VAL A 176 -2.62 5.28 0.32
C VAL A 176 -1.82 4.33 1.22
N PHE A 177 -1.38 4.79 2.40
CA PHE A 177 -0.91 3.91 3.47
C PHE A 177 -2.05 3.17 4.20
N PHE A 178 -3.30 3.53 3.96
CA PHE A 178 -4.48 2.89 4.57
C PHE A 178 -5.65 2.91 3.58
N THR A 179 -5.61 2.02 2.58
CA THR A 179 -6.75 1.28 2.01
C THR A 179 -6.40 0.76 0.62
N GLY A 180 -6.05 -0.52 0.55
CA GLY A 180 -6.37 -1.32 -0.64
C GLY A 180 -7.88 -1.31 -0.83
N ARG A 181 -8.39 -0.39 -1.67
CA ARG A 181 -9.65 -0.51 -2.42
C ARG A 181 -9.78 0.65 -3.41
N THR A 182 -9.32 0.42 -4.63
CA THR A 182 -9.66 1.23 -5.79
C THR A 182 -11.15 1.05 -6.09
N VAL A 183 -11.99 2.03 -5.75
CA VAL A 183 -13.28 2.20 -6.41
C VAL A 183 -13.14 3.34 -7.42
N ARG A 184 -13.01 2.90 -8.68
CA ARG A 184 -12.96 3.73 -9.87
C ARG A 184 -14.30 4.43 -10.05
N LEU A 185 -14.37 5.74 -9.79
CA LEU A 185 -15.49 6.56 -10.25
C LEU A 185 -15.22 7.00 -11.68
N SER A 186 -15.80 6.28 -12.63
CA SER A 186 -15.94 6.72 -14.02
C SER A 186 -17.03 7.78 -14.09
N VAL A 187 -16.68 9.05 -14.33
CA VAL A 187 -17.64 10.07 -14.79
C VAL A 187 -16.94 10.98 -15.79
N GLN A 188 -17.23 10.76 -17.07
CA GLN A 188 -17.37 11.72 -18.19
C GLN A 188 -17.57 10.85 -19.45
N THR A 189 -18.59 10.98 -20.29
CA THR A 189 -19.11 12.18 -20.95
C THR A 189 -20.54 11.97 -21.44
N ARG A 190 -21.48 12.84 -21.04
CA ARG A 190 -22.62 13.23 -21.89
C ARG A 190 -22.30 14.58 -22.50
N LEU A 191 -22.00 14.59 -23.79
CA LEU A 191 -22.03 15.72 -24.75
C LEU A 191 -22.05 14.98 -26.11
N THR A 192 -22.96 15.12 -27.07
CA THR A 192 -23.78 16.22 -27.62
C THR A 192 -24.75 15.53 -28.60
N GLY A 193 -26.04 15.88 -28.70
CA GLY A 193 -26.50 16.89 -29.66
C GLY A 193 -27.10 16.27 -30.93
N GLN A 194 -28.42 16.09 -30.95
CA GLN A 194 -29.34 16.55 -31.99
C GLN A 194 -30.78 16.46 -31.47
#